data_AF-A0A2H0SVZ0-F1
#
_entry.id   AF-A0A2H0SVZ0-F1
#
_cell.length_a   1.000
_cell.length_b   1.000
_cell.length_c   1.000
_cell.angle_alpha   90.00
_cell.angle_beta   90.00
_cell.angle_gamma   90.00
#
_symmetry.space_group_name_H-M   'P 1'
#
loop_
_entity.id
_entity.type
_entity.pdbx_description
1 polymer ?
#
loop_
_entity_poly.entity_id
_entity_poly.type
_entity_poly.pdbx_seq_one_letter_code
_entity_poly.pdbx_strand_id
1 'polypeptide(L)'
;EDVSRCGMFFEGFGVDHLHSKLFPMHGTGDLEGWRNIESSNNNQFFPTYPGFLSSNDSNRANDDDLSKLAESIRASYQDGNHKV
;
A
#
# COMPACT_ATOMS: atom_id res chain seq x y z
N GLU A 1 -4.47 4.34 26.70
CA GLU A 1 -5.55 4.71 25.75
C GLU A 1 -5.53 3.73 24.60
N ASP A 2 -6.63 3.47 23.91
CA ASP A 2 -6.75 2.35 22.94
C ASP A 2 -6.02 2.56 21.59
N VAL A 3 -5.83 3.80 21.15
CA VAL A 3 -5.26 4.13 19.83
C VAL A 3 -3.96 4.92 19.99
N SER A 4 -2.87 4.46 19.37
CA SER A 4 -1.61 5.22 19.26
C SER A 4 -1.18 5.50 17.81
N ARG A 5 -1.81 4.84 16.82
CA ARG A 5 -1.48 4.94 15.39
C ARG A 5 -2.73 5.15 14.53
N CYS A 6 -2.55 5.82 13.40
CA CYS A 6 -3.57 5.99 12.37
C CYS A 6 -3.04 5.57 10.99
N GLY A 7 -3.87 4.91 10.20
CA GLY A 7 -3.63 4.70 8.77
C GLY A 7 -3.96 5.96 7.97
N MET A 8 -3.22 6.23 6.91
CA MET A 8 -3.40 7.36 6.01
C MET A 8 -3.72 6.84 4.61
N PHE A 9 -4.84 7.29 4.02
CA PHE A 9 -5.35 6.78 2.74
C PHE A 9 -5.58 7.90 1.73
N PHE A 10 -5.16 7.66 0.49
CA PHE A 10 -5.44 8.50 -0.69
C PHE A 10 -6.15 7.66 -1.76
N GLU A 11 -7.39 8.03 -2.11
CA GLU A 11 -8.23 7.27 -3.06
C GLU A 11 -8.60 8.10 -4.30
N GLY A 12 -8.87 9.40 -4.15
CA GLY A 12 -9.03 10.33 -5.27
C GLY A 12 -10.30 10.20 -6.13
N PHE A 13 -11.15 9.18 -5.92
CA PHE A 13 -12.37 8.97 -6.72
C PHE A 13 -13.63 9.70 -6.21
N GLY A 14 -13.64 10.18 -4.96
CA GLY A 14 -14.84 10.75 -4.34
C GLY A 14 -15.00 12.27 -4.47
N VAL A 15 -13.89 13.02 -4.52
CA VAL A 15 -13.86 14.49 -4.62
C VAL A 15 -12.68 14.94 -5.46
N ASP A 16 -12.76 16.14 -6.03
CA ASP A 16 -11.86 16.70 -7.04
C ASP A 16 -10.61 17.40 -6.50
N HIS A 17 -10.34 17.29 -5.20
CA HIS A 17 -9.16 17.83 -4.54
C HIS A 17 -8.40 16.76 -3.77
N LEU A 18 -7.08 16.95 -3.65
CA LEU A 18 -6.23 16.11 -2.81
C LEU A 18 -6.74 16.15 -1.37
N HIS A 19 -7.08 14.98 -0.85
CA HIS A 19 -7.47 14.79 0.53
C HIS A 19 -6.92 13.45 1.01
N SER A 20 -6.73 13.36 2.32
CA SER A 20 -6.37 12.13 2.98
C SER A 20 -7.47 11.74 3.97
N LYS A 21 -7.74 10.45 4.08
CA LYS A 21 -8.57 9.89 5.15
C LYS A 21 -7.65 9.34 6.24
N LEU A 22 -7.93 9.66 7.50
CA LEU A 22 -7.22 9.07 8.65
C LEU A 22 -8.13 8.02 9.29
N PHE A 23 -7.60 6.83 9.51
CA PHE A 23 -8.34 5.74 10.13
C PHE A 23 -7.65 5.30 11.44
N PRO A 24 -8.32 5.41 12.60
CA PRO A 24 -7.77 4.96 13.88
C PRO A 24 -7.44 3.46 13.85
N MET A 25 -6.22 3.10 14.24
CA MET A 25 -5.83 1.70 14.39
C MET A 25 -6.06 1.27 15.84
N HIS A 26 -7.27 0.82 16.15
CA HIS A 26 -7.64 0.30 17.48
C HIS A 26 -6.71 -0.83 17.95
N GLY A 27 -6.47 -0.93 19.26
CA GLY A 27 -5.55 -1.91 19.86
C GLY A 27 -4.06 -1.61 19.66
N THR A 28 -3.71 -0.42 19.17
CA THR A 28 -2.31 0.03 19.05
C THR A 28 -1.83 0.83 20.27
N GLY A 29 -2.75 1.22 21.16
CA GLY A 29 -2.51 2.08 22.30
C GLY A 29 -1.39 1.67 23.25
N ASP A 30 -1.29 0.37 23.53
CA ASP A 30 -0.32 -0.19 24.48
C ASP A 30 0.91 -0.81 23.78
N LEU A 31 1.19 -0.41 22.54
CA LEU A 31 2.41 -0.83 21.83
C LEU A 31 3.64 -0.12 22.43
N GLU A 32 4.27 -0.73 23.44
CA GLU A 32 5.51 -0.24 24.06
C GLU A 32 6.71 -0.17 23.09
N GLY A 33 6.60 -0.80 21.91
CA GLY A 33 7.60 -0.77 20.85
C GLY A 33 7.02 -1.18 19.50
N TRP A 34 7.81 -1.00 18.43
CA TRP A 34 7.42 -1.52 17.12
C TRP A 34 7.41 -3.06 17.16
N ARG A 35 6.28 -3.64 16.76
CA ARG A 35 6.17 -5.05 16.41
C ARG A 35 5.37 -5.15 15.13
N ASN A 36 5.61 -6.22 14.39
CA ASN A 36 4.80 -6.50 13.23
C ASN A 36 3.39 -6.95 13.65
N ILE A 37 2.36 -6.41 12.97
CA ILE A 37 0.96 -6.79 13.15
C ILE A 37 0.47 -7.19 11.76
N GLU A 38 0.62 -8.47 11.47
CA GLU A 38 0.27 -9.06 10.18
C GLU A 38 -1.15 -9.59 10.22
N SER A 39 -1.86 -9.43 9.12
CA SER A 39 -3.11 -10.11 8.89
C SER A 39 -2.85 -11.59 8.58
N SER A 40 -3.77 -12.48 8.96
CA SER A 40 -3.68 -13.88 8.51
C SER A 40 -3.75 -13.93 6.98
N ASN A 41 -2.85 -14.70 6.33
CA ASN A 41 -2.72 -14.88 4.86
C ASN A 41 -3.96 -14.45 4.05
N ASN A 42 -3.92 -13.25 3.48
CA ASN A 42 -5.01 -12.67 2.70
C ASN A 42 -4.62 -12.48 1.22
N ASN A 43 -4.69 -13.53 0.42
CA ASN A 43 -4.30 -13.47 -1.01
C ASN A 43 -5.38 -12.86 -1.92
N GLN A 44 -6.13 -11.86 -1.45
CA GLN A 44 -7.13 -11.17 -2.28
C GLN A 44 -6.47 -10.28 -3.32
N PHE A 45 -6.76 -10.55 -4.59
CA PHE A 45 -6.42 -9.69 -5.71
C PHE A 45 -7.67 -9.49 -6.56
N PHE A 46 -7.94 -8.23 -6.92
CA PHE A 46 -9.04 -7.87 -7.79
C PHE A 46 -8.46 -7.25 -9.07
N PRO A 47 -8.73 -7.82 -10.26
CA PRO A 47 -8.25 -7.24 -11.51
C PRO A 47 -8.92 -5.91 -11.85
N THR A 48 -10.09 -5.64 -11.24
CA THR A 48 -10.84 -4.39 -11.38
C THR A 48 -11.02 -3.76 -10.00
N TYR A 49 -10.97 -2.43 -9.94
CA TYR A 49 -11.16 -1.67 -8.70
C TYR A 49 -12.49 -2.04 -8.01
N PRO A 50 -12.48 -2.54 -6.76
CA PRO A 50 -13.69 -3.04 -6.10
C PRO A 50 -14.54 -1.94 -5.47
N GLY A 51 -14.18 -0.66 -5.65
CA GLY A 51 -14.86 0.49 -5.04
C GLY A 51 -14.35 0.84 -3.64
N PHE A 52 -13.23 0.24 -3.20
CA PHE A 52 -12.53 0.59 -1.97
C PHE A 52 -11.05 0.20 -2.05
N LEU A 53 -10.25 0.75 -1.13
CA LEU A 53 -8.86 0.36 -0.91
C LEU A 53 -8.74 -0.37 0.44
N SER A 54 -7.86 -1.37 0.50
CA SER A 54 -7.49 -2.08 1.73
C SER A 54 -5.99 -2.33 1.74
N SER A 55 -5.39 -2.35 2.93
CA SER A 55 -4.00 -2.74 3.13
C SER A 55 -3.97 -4.21 3.56
N ASN A 56 -3.96 -5.12 2.59
CA ASN A 56 -3.91 -6.56 2.82
C ASN A 56 -2.50 -7.09 2.58
N ASP A 57 -2.05 -8.06 3.39
CA ASP A 57 -0.83 -8.81 3.11
C ASP A 57 -1.02 -9.74 1.91
N SER A 58 0.07 -10.21 1.30
CA SER A 58 0.04 -11.18 0.20
C SER A 58 1.33 -11.99 0.16
N ASN A 59 1.35 -13.06 -0.63
CA ASN A 59 2.56 -13.85 -0.84
C ASN A 59 3.67 -13.00 -1.49
N ARG A 60 4.91 -13.21 -1.04
CA ARG A 60 6.09 -12.60 -1.65
C ARG A 60 6.25 -13.06 -3.11
N ALA A 61 6.47 -12.12 -4.01
CA ALA A 61 6.75 -12.41 -5.42
C ALA A 61 8.14 -13.05 -5.63
N ASN A 62 8.35 -13.67 -6.79
CA ASN A 62 9.63 -14.28 -7.16
C ASN A 62 10.73 -13.21 -7.35
N ASP A 63 11.92 -13.47 -6.80
CA ASP A 63 13.03 -12.50 -6.82
C ASP A 63 13.59 -12.21 -8.21
N ASP A 64 13.63 -13.20 -9.09
CA ASP A 64 14.13 -13.02 -10.46
C ASP A 64 13.16 -12.15 -11.26
N ASP A 65 11.85 -12.34 -11.09
CA ASP A 65 10.82 -11.53 -11.73
C ASP A 65 10.83 -10.09 -11.21
N LEU A 66 11.00 -9.91 -9.89
CA LEU A 66 11.17 -8.59 -9.28
C LEU A 66 12.42 -7.88 -9.80
N SER A 67 13.54 -8.60 -9.97
CA SER A 67 14.78 -8.04 -10.52
C SER A 67 14.58 -7.52 -11.94
N LYS A 68 13.98 -8.34 -12.82
CA LYS A 68 13.66 -7.96 -14.22
C LYS A 68 12.72 -6.77 -14.30
N LEU A 69 11.68 -6.74 -13.46
CA LEU A 69 10.76 -5.61 -13.39
C LEU A 69 11.49 -4.33 -12.99
N ALA A 70 12.35 -4.40 -11.97
CA ALA A 70 13.09 -3.24 -11.50
C ALA A 70 14.09 -2.72 -12.55
N GLU A 71 14.75 -3.60 -13.30
CA GLU A 71 15.59 -3.23 -14.45
C GLU A 71 14.79 -2.51 -15.53
N SER A 72 13.60 -3.02 -15.87
CA SER A 72 12.72 -2.44 -16.87
C SER A 72 12.25 -1.03 -16.49
N ILE A 73 11.88 -0.82 -15.23
CA ILE A 73 11.50 0.49 -14.70
C ILE A 73 12.68 1.47 -14.81
N ARG A 74 13.89 1.07 -14.40
CA ARG A 74 15.08 1.93 -14.49
C ARG A 74 15.44 2.30 -15.92
N ALA A 75 15.40 1.35 -16.85
CA ALA A 75 15.64 1.60 -18.27
C ALA A 75 14.64 2.62 -18.82
N SER A 76 13.33 2.44 -18.54
CA SER A 76 12.28 3.35 -19.00
C SER A 76 12.46 4.80 -18.53
N TYR A 77 13.11 5.00 -17.37
CA TYR A 77 13.42 6.34 -16.85
C TYR A 77 14.65 6.96 -17.52
N GLN A 78 15.67 6.15 -17.82
CA GLN A 78 16.91 6.63 -18.44
C GLN A 78 16.77 6.94 -19.93
N ASP A 79 15.81 6.32 -20.62
CA ASP A 79 15.58 6.52 -22.06
C ASP A 79 14.93 7.87 -22.41
N GLY A 80 14.73 8.77 -21.44
CA GLY A 80 14.31 10.16 -21.67
C GLY A 80 12.91 10.34 -22.28
N ASN A 81 12.16 9.25 -22.47
CA ASN A 81 10.86 9.25 -23.12
C ASN A 81 9.70 9.63 -22.17
N HIS A 82 9.99 10.45 -21.16
CA HIS A 82 9.02 10.89 -20.17
C HIS A 82 8.26 12.11 -20.72
N LYS A 83 7.19 11.87 -21.48
CA LYS A 83 6.14 12.87 -21.66
C LYS A 83 5.30 12.89 -20.40
N VAL A 84 5.67 13.75 -19.45
CA VAL A 84 4.68 14.33 -18.51
C VAL A 84 3.76 15.27 -19.27
#